data_AF-A0A4E0PVS3-F1
#
_entry.id   AF-A0A4E0PVS3-F1
#
_cell.length_a   1.000
_cell.length_b   1.000
_cell.length_c   1.000
_cell.angle_alpha   90.00
_cell.angle_beta   90.00
_cell.angle_gamma   90.00
#
_symmetry.space_group_name_H-M   'P 1'
#
loop_
_entity.id
_entity.type
_entity.pdbx_description
1 polymer ?
#
loop_
_entity_poly.entity_id
_entity_poly.type
_entity_poly.pdbx_seq_one_letter_code
_entity_poly.pdbx_strand_id
1 'polypeptide(L)'
;MSEKIGILAIGHGSRLPYNNQVVTEIANMISGNHPEYIVKAGFMENSEPTVEEALQSFEGTGVTTIAAAPVFLASGIHITKDIPEILKLDPETNEGEIEFDGQKVKIVYAKPLGSDKLIAELIFKRAQEVL
;
A
#
# COMPACT_ATOMS: atom_id res chain seq x y z
N MET A 1 -21.80 -12.58 -0.01
CA MET A 1 -21.54 -11.13 0.11
C MET A 1 -20.69 -10.74 -1.08
N SER A 2 -20.93 -9.60 -1.72
CA SER A 2 -20.03 -9.10 -2.77
C SER A 2 -18.67 -8.82 -2.15
N GLU A 3 -17.61 -9.26 -2.80
CA GLU A 3 -16.24 -9.00 -2.37
C GLU A 3 -16.01 -7.48 -2.31
N LYS A 4 -15.57 -6.98 -1.14
CA LYS A 4 -15.25 -5.56 -0.96
C LYS A 4 -13.76 -5.44 -0.68
N ILE A 5 -13.06 -4.71 -1.54
CA ILE A 5 -11.60 -4.72 -1.58
C ILE A 5 -11.06 -3.41 -0.99
N GLY A 6 -10.12 -3.56 -0.07
CA GLY A 6 -9.28 -2.48 0.44
C GLY A 6 -7.92 -2.47 -0.26
N ILE A 7 -7.32 -1.28 -0.41
CA ILE A 7 -5.94 -1.11 -0.88
C ILE A 7 -5.17 -0.36 0.20
N LEU A 8 -4.13 -0.99 0.74
CA LEU A 8 -3.21 -0.36 1.67
C LEU A 8 -1.95 0.06 0.91
N ALA A 9 -1.83 1.34 0.58
CA ALA A 9 -0.65 1.92 -0.04
C ALA A 9 0.45 2.13 1.01
N ILE A 10 1.56 1.40 0.90
CA ILE A 10 2.62 1.38 1.91
C ILE A 10 3.81 2.22 1.44
N GLY A 11 4.16 3.25 2.20
CA GLY A 11 5.38 4.04 2.02
C GLY A 11 6.43 3.71 3.08
N HIS A 12 7.69 4.05 2.82
CA HIS A 12 8.73 3.98 3.86
C HIS A 12 8.45 4.99 4.99
N GLY A 13 7.94 6.17 4.63
CA GLY A 13 7.87 7.33 5.50
C GLY A 13 9.22 8.04 5.62
N SER A 14 9.20 9.26 6.13
CA SER A 14 10.39 10.11 6.25
C SER A 14 10.17 11.17 7.32
N ARG A 15 11.27 11.66 7.91
CA ARG A 15 11.23 12.83 8.80
C ARG A 15 10.84 14.11 8.05
N LEU A 16 11.08 14.16 6.74
CA LEU A 16 10.66 15.25 5.88
C LEU A 16 9.31 14.90 5.22
N PRO A 17 8.44 15.90 4.97
CA PRO A 17 7.06 15.66 4.55
C PRO A 17 6.92 15.11 3.12
N TYR A 18 8.00 15.07 2.33
CA TYR A 18 7.91 14.78 0.91
C TYR A 18 7.49 13.34 0.61
N ASN A 19 8.00 12.36 1.38
CA ASN A 19 7.68 10.96 1.12
C ASN A 19 6.21 10.66 1.44
N ASN A 20 5.76 11.06 2.63
CA ASN A 20 4.39 10.82 3.07
C ASN A 20 3.38 11.60 2.22
N GLN A 21 3.69 12.83 1.80
CA GLN A 21 2.84 13.57 0.86
C GLN A 21 2.64 12.80 -0.46
N VAL A 22 3.72 12.36 -1.10
CA VAL A 22 3.62 11.64 -2.39
C VAL A 22 2.81 10.35 -2.27
N VAL A 23 3.07 9.53 -1.25
CA VAL A 23 2.35 8.25 -1.08
C VAL A 23 0.87 8.50 -0.76
N THR A 24 0.57 9.50 0.08
CA THR A 24 -0.80 9.87 0.42
C THR A 24 -1.54 10.41 -0.81
N GLU A 25 -0.90 11.25 -1.62
CA GLU A 25 -1.47 11.76 -2.86
C GLU A 25 -1.75 10.64 -3.86
N ILE A 26 -0.85 9.65 -4.00
CA ILE A 26 -1.08 8.46 -4.82
C ILE A 26 -2.30 7.69 -4.32
N ALA A 27 -2.41 7.44 -3.01
CA ALA A 27 -3.57 6.77 -2.42
C ALA A 27 -4.88 7.54 -2.70
N ASN A 28 -4.85 8.87 -2.58
CA ASN A 28 -6.00 9.74 -2.88
C ASN A 28 -6.37 9.70 -4.38
N MET A 29 -5.39 9.68 -5.29
CA MET A 29 -5.64 9.53 -6.72
C MET A 29 -6.29 8.19 -7.05
N ILE A 30 -5.83 7.09 -6.44
CA ILE A 30 -6.44 5.76 -6.62
C ILE A 30 -7.89 5.81 -6.11
N SER A 31 -8.12 6.32 -4.90
CA SER A 31 -9.45 6.46 -4.30
C SER A 31 -10.41 7.28 -5.17
N GLY A 32 -9.94 8.41 -5.73
CA GLY A 32 -10.73 9.27 -6.60
C GLY A 32 -11.05 8.65 -7.97
N ASN A 33 -10.13 7.86 -8.52
CA ASN A 33 -10.31 7.20 -9.82
C ASN A 33 -11.05 5.86 -9.73
N HIS A 34 -11.03 5.21 -8.57
CA HIS A 34 -11.61 3.89 -8.32
C HIS A 34 -12.43 3.88 -7.01
N PRO A 35 -13.59 4.56 -6.98
CA PRO A 35 -14.39 4.76 -5.76
C PRO A 35 -15.00 3.48 -5.17
N GLU A 36 -14.96 2.37 -5.89
CA GLU A 36 -15.37 1.05 -5.42
C GLU A 36 -14.38 0.42 -4.41
N TYR A 37 -13.14 0.89 -4.37
CA TYR A 37 -12.12 0.44 -3.43
C TYR A 37 -12.00 1.38 -2.23
N ILE A 38 -11.73 0.82 -1.06
CA ILE A 38 -11.34 1.62 0.11
C ILE A 38 -9.83 1.71 0.13
N VAL A 39 -9.28 2.91 -0.09
CA VAL A 39 -7.83 3.10 -0.18
C VAL A 39 -7.31 3.83 1.06
N LYS A 40 -6.22 3.34 1.64
CA LYS A 40 -5.57 3.95 2.79
C LYS A 40 -4.06 3.96 2.60
N ALA A 41 -3.39 4.99 3.12
CA ALA A 41 -1.93 5.04 3.16
C ALA A 41 -1.43 4.64 4.54
N GLY A 42 -0.29 3.94 4.61
CA GLY A 42 0.40 3.60 5.85
C GLY A 42 1.92 3.63 5.66
N PHE A 43 2.65 3.90 6.74
CA PHE A 43 4.09 4.14 6.68
C PHE A 43 4.89 3.21 7.60
N MET A 44 6.06 2.78 7.13
CA MET A 44 6.93 1.90 7.92
C MET A 44 7.59 2.64 9.08
N GLU A 45 8.09 3.85 8.85
CA GLU A 45 8.83 4.62 9.84
C GLU A 45 8.63 6.13 9.68
N ASN A 46 8.85 6.89 10.77
CA ASN A 46 8.94 8.35 10.77
C ASN A 46 7.70 9.12 10.25
N SER A 47 6.59 8.44 10.00
CA SER A 47 5.37 9.04 9.46
C SER A 47 4.15 8.28 9.96
N GLU A 48 3.03 8.98 10.08
CA GLU A 48 1.75 8.43 10.49
C GLU A 48 0.71 8.54 9.35
N PRO A 49 -0.29 7.64 9.32
CA PRO A 49 -0.43 6.47 10.19
C PRO A 49 0.62 5.40 9.88
N THR A 50 1.02 4.62 10.88
CA THR A 50 1.87 3.44 10.68
C THR A 50 1.16 2.41 9.79
N VAL A 51 1.91 1.46 9.22
CA VAL A 51 1.30 0.35 8.44
C VAL A 51 0.25 -0.40 9.27
N GLU A 52 0.51 -0.66 10.55
CA GLU A 52 -0.42 -1.34 11.44
C GLU A 52 -1.68 -0.50 11.72
N GLU A 53 -1.53 0.79 12.05
CA GLU A 53 -2.68 1.68 12.26
C GLU A 53 -3.54 1.84 11.00
N ALA A 54 -2.88 1.97 9.84
CA ALA A 54 -3.57 2.05 8.55
C ALA A 54 -4.33 0.74 8.26
N LEU A 55 -3.73 -0.42 8.53
CA LEU A 55 -4.39 -1.72 8.42
C LEU A 55 -5.60 -1.82 9.35
N GLN A 56 -5.44 -1.49 10.64
CA GLN A 56 -6.52 -1.54 11.62
C GLN A 56 -7.69 -0.62 11.25
N SER A 57 -7.41 0.52 10.64
CA SER A 57 -8.47 1.46 10.27
C SER A 57 -9.44 0.92 9.20
N PHE A 58 -9.15 -0.22 8.56
CA PHE A 58 -10.11 -0.91 7.70
C PHE A 58 -11.27 -1.58 8.46
N GLU A 59 -11.17 -1.75 9.78
CA GLU A 59 -12.26 -2.20 10.64
C GLU A 59 -13.51 -1.33 10.47
N GLY A 60 -14.71 -1.93 10.53
CA GLY A 60 -15.98 -1.24 10.31
C GLY A 60 -16.25 -0.79 8.85
N THR A 61 -15.30 -0.94 7.93
CA THR A 61 -15.50 -0.57 6.53
C THR A 61 -16.18 -1.67 5.69
N GLY A 62 -16.21 -2.90 6.22
CA GLY A 62 -16.79 -4.07 5.55
C GLY A 62 -15.93 -4.66 4.43
N VAL A 63 -14.63 -4.37 4.38
CA VAL A 63 -13.70 -5.04 3.44
C VAL A 63 -13.56 -6.52 3.80
N THR A 64 -13.48 -7.37 2.78
CA THR A 64 -13.25 -8.81 2.91
C THR A 64 -11.85 -9.21 2.43
N THR A 65 -11.17 -8.33 1.70
CA THR A 65 -9.80 -8.52 1.21
C THR A 65 -9.06 -7.20 1.16
N ILE A 66 -7.78 -7.20 1.55
CA ILE A 66 -6.89 -6.03 1.53
C ILE A 66 -5.68 -6.36 0.67
N ALA A 67 -5.48 -5.57 -0.39
CA ALA A 67 -4.26 -5.57 -1.18
C ALA A 67 -3.24 -4.60 -0.56
N ALA A 68 -2.21 -5.15 0.08
CA ALA A 68 -1.08 -4.38 0.58
C ALA A 68 -0.11 -4.08 -0.57
N ALA A 69 0.01 -2.81 -0.94
CA ALA A 69 0.70 -2.34 -2.14
C ALA A 69 1.90 -1.44 -1.77
N PRO A 70 3.14 -1.93 -1.86
CA PRO A 70 4.33 -1.13 -1.57
C PRO A 70 4.57 -0.09 -2.68
N VAL A 71 4.54 1.19 -2.33
CA VAL A 71 4.86 2.34 -3.21
C VAL A 71 6.38 2.56 -3.23
N PHE A 72 7.09 1.57 -3.78
CA PHE A 72 8.56 1.54 -3.85
C PHE A 72 9.00 1.19 -5.27
N LEU A 73 10.08 1.81 -5.75
CA LEU A 73 10.60 1.54 -7.10
C LEU A 73 11.26 0.16 -7.23
N ALA A 74 11.97 -0.28 -6.19
CA ALA A 74 12.72 -1.54 -6.22
C ALA A 74 12.54 -2.30 -4.90
N SER A 75 12.68 -3.62 -4.96
CA SER A 75 12.75 -4.46 -3.76
C SER A 75 14.04 -4.19 -2.98
N GLY A 76 13.91 -4.01 -1.67
CA GLY A 76 15.01 -3.97 -0.70
C GLY A 76 14.69 -4.86 0.51
N ILE A 77 15.63 -5.03 1.44
CA ILE A 77 15.48 -5.92 2.62
C ILE A 77 14.20 -5.60 3.42
N HIS A 78 13.91 -4.32 3.62
CA HIS A 78 12.72 -3.85 4.33
C HIS A 78 11.39 -4.27 3.67
N ILE A 79 11.37 -4.40 2.34
CA ILE A 79 10.18 -4.74 1.56
C ILE A 79 9.93 -6.25 1.56
N THR A 80 10.99 -7.06 1.68
CA THR A 80 10.90 -8.53 1.63
C THR A 80 10.80 -9.19 2.99
N LYS A 81 11.05 -8.45 4.08
CA LYS A 81 10.99 -8.98 5.45
C LYS A 81 10.05 -8.17 6.35
N ASP A 82 10.30 -6.88 6.49
CA ASP A 82 9.65 -6.09 7.55
C ASP A 82 8.16 -5.88 7.27
N ILE A 83 7.77 -5.50 6.05
CA ILE A 83 6.34 -5.35 5.69
C ILE A 83 5.61 -6.70 5.83
N PRO A 84 6.10 -7.81 5.25
CA PRO A 84 5.49 -9.12 5.49
C PRO A 84 5.37 -9.50 6.96
N GLU A 85 6.36 -9.18 7.80
CA GLU A 85 6.34 -9.47 9.24
C GLU A 85 5.27 -8.64 9.97
N ILE A 86 5.20 -7.32 9.71
CA ILE A 86 4.17 -6.43 10.26
C ILE A 86 2.77 -6.94 9.89
N LEU A 87 2.60 -7.37 8.65
CA LEU A 87 1.31 -7.86 8.13
C LEU A 87 1.06 -9.35 8.43
N LYS A 88 1.99 -10.03 9.11
CA LYS A 88 1.94 -11.46 9.46
C LYS A 88 1.66 -12.37 8.25
N LEU A 89 2.32 -12.07 7.13
CA LEU A 89 2.15 -12.82 5.88
C LEU A 89 2.94 -14.13 5.91
N ASP A 90 2.37 -15.15 5.28
CA ASP A 90 3.04 -16.38 4.93
C ASP A 90 4.12 -16.09 3.86
N PRO A 91 5.40 -16.43 4.10
CA PRO A 91 6.51 -16.12 3.18
C PRO A 91 6.46 -16.83 1.83
N GLU A 92 5.77 -17.98 1.74
CA GLU A 92 5.68 -18.75 0.50
C GLU A 92 4.58 -18.21 -0.42
N THR A 93 3.48 -17.75 0.18
CA THR A 93 2.29 -17.31 -0.56
C THR A 93 2.16 -15.80 -0.67
N ASN A 94 2.82 -15.02 0.21
CA ASN A 94 2.61 -13.58 0.38
C ASN A 94 1.16 -13.22 0.74
N GLU A 95 0.48 -14.11 1.47
CA GLU A 95 -0.88 -13.91 1.96
C GLU A 95 -0.92 -13.95 3.49
N GLY A 96 -1.86 -13.22 4.08
CA GLY A 96 -2.11 -13.20 5.52
C GLY A 96 -3.59 -13.05 5.82
N GLU A 97 -3.91 -12.97 7.10
CA GLU A 97 -5.29 -12.81 7.57
C GLU A 97 -5.32 -11.93 8.81
N ILE A 98 -6.34 -11.08 8.89
CA ILE A 98 -6.67 -10.30 10.07
C ILE A 98 -8.16 -10.46 10.38
N GLU A 99 -8.55 -10.34 11.65
CA GLU A 99 -9.95 -10.41 12.05
C GLU A 99 -10.47 -8.99 12.32
N PHE A 100 -11.57 -8.61 11.67
CA PHE A 100 -12.32 -7.38 11.94
C PHE A 100 -13.77 -7.76 12.23
N ASP A 101 -14.33 -7.24 13.32
CA ASP A 101 -15.74 -7.46 13.68
C ASP A 101 -16.15 -8.96 13.70
N GLY A 102 -15.23 -9.86 14.09
CA GLY A 102 -15.44 -11.31 14.09
C GLY A 102 -15.42 -11.97 12.69
N GLN A 103 -15.00 -11.25 11.66
CA GLN A 103 -14.85 -11.74 10.29
C GLN A 103 -13.38 -11.76 9.87
N LYS A 104 -12.99 -12.86 9.22
CA LYS A 104 -11.66 -13.00 8.62
C LYS A 104 -11.55 -12.18 7.35
N VAL A 105 -10.55 -11.32 7.29
CA VAL A 105 -10.20 -10.48 6.16
C VAL A 105 -8.86 -10.95 5.61
N LYS A 106 -8.86 -11.32 4.33
CA LYS A 106 -7.66 -11.78 3.63
C LYS A 106 -6.74 -10.59 3.34
N ILE A 107 -5.44 -10.76 3.56
CA ILE A 107 -4.40 -9.80 3.14
C ILE A 107 -3.60 -10.45 2.00
N VAL A 108 -3.43 -9.73 0.89
CA VAL A 108 -2.56 -10.14 -0.22
C VAL A 108 -1.51 -9.06 -0.47
N TYR A 109 -0.27 -9.47 -0.69
CA TYR A 109 0.84 -8.52 -0.84
C TYR A 109 1.29 -8.41 -2.29
N ALA A 110 1.25 -7.18 -2.80
CA ALA A 110 1.62 -6.87 -4.17
C ALA A 110 3.14 -6.69 -4.31
N LYS A 111 3.62 -6.81 -5.55
CA LYS A 111 5.00 -6.47 -5.89
C LYS A 111 5.20 -4.94 -5.81
N PRO A 112 6.43 -4.47 -5.53
CA PRO A 112 6.77 -3.06 -5.70
C PRO A 112 6.63 -2.64 -7.17
N LEU A 113 6.65 -1.33 -7.43
CA LEU A 113 6.43 -0.73 -8.75
C LEU A 113 7.36 -1.33 -9.81
N GLY A 114 8.63 -1.53 -9.47
CA GLY A 114 9.59 -2.20 -10.34
C GLY A 114 9.86 -1.48 -11.66
N SER A 115 10.42 -2.22 -12.60
CA SER A 115 10.70 -1.78 -13.98
C SER A 115 9.47 -1.90 -14.87
N ASP A 116 8.35 -1.31 -14.47
CA ASP A 116 7.13 -1.28 -15.26
C ASP A 116 7.21 -0.21 -16.37
N LYS A 117 6.56 -0.46 -17.52
CA LYS A 117 6.53 0.49 -18.64
C LYS A 117 5.93 1.83 -18.22
N LEU A 118 4.91 1.85 -17.35
CA LEU A 118 4.29 3.09 -16.87
C LEU A 118 5.26 3.95 -16.06
N ILE A 119 6.18 3.32 -15.31
CA ILE A 119 7.24 4.03 -14.59
C ILE A 119 8.23 4.64 -15.59
N ALA A 120 8.62 3.90 -16.62
CA ALA A 120 9.51 4.41 -17.66
C ALA A 120 8.89 5.61 -18.41
N GLU A 121 7.61 5.53 -18.79
CA GLU A 121 6.88 6.63 -19.44
C GLU A 121 6.75 7.85 -18.53
N LEU A 122 6.50 7.66 -17.23
CA LEU A 122 6.44 8.76 -16.27
C LEU A 122 7.79 9.46 -16.14
N ILE A 123 8.89 8.71 -16.07
CA ILE A 123 10.25 9.28 -16.03
C ILE A 123 10.54 10.05 -17.32
N PHE A 124 10.18 9.49 -18.48
CA PHE A 124 10.33 10.18 -19.77
C PHE A 124 9.53 11.49 -19.80
N LYS A 125 8.28 11.49 -19.33
CA LYS A 125 7.47 12.71 -19.19
C LYS A 125 8.19 13.76 -18.34
N ARG A 126 8.74 13.39 -17.18
CA ARG A 126 9.49 14.34 -16.32
C ARG A 126 10.73 14.90 -17.00
N ALA A 127 11.44 14.09 -17.78
CA ALA A 127 12.58 14.58 -18.56
C ALA A 127 12.14 15.60 -19.62
N GLN A 128 10.99 15.40 -20.27
CA GLN A 128 10.44 16.37 -21.24
C GLN A 128 9.98 17.69 -20.60
N GLU A 129 9.72 17.74 -19.29
CA GLU A 129 9.33 18.98 -18.60
C GLU A 129 10.48 20.00 -18.49
N VAL A 130 11.73 19.56 -18.71
CA VAL A 130 12.94 20.38 -18.58
C VAL A 130 13.78 20.47 -19.86
N LEU A 131 13.32 19.84 -20.95
CA LEU A 131 13.90 19.93 -22.29
C LEU A 131 13.11 20.92 -23.14
#